data_AF-A0A0C3SJ05-F1
#
_entry.id   AF-A0A0C3SJ05-F1
#
_cell.length_a   1.000
_cell.length_b   1.000
_cell.length_c   1.000
_cell.angle_alpha   90.00
_cell.angle_beta   90.00
_cell.angle_gamma   90.00
#
_symmetry.space_group_name_H-M   'P 1'
#
loop_
_entity.id
_entity.type
_entity.pdbx_description
1 polymer ?
#
loop_
_entity_poly.entity_id
_entity_poly.type
_entity_poly.pdbx_seq_one_letter_code
_entity_poly.pdbx_strand_id
1 'polypeptide(L)'
;MDTTLIFESLFESGNLYQAYQVAEFEYELVLKNDFNTNGHTQWYFFSVGNTRKDVTYKFTIVNLYKRTSMYSKGLKPLLHSEKEAKTRGRGWHRAGFDISYHRNDYQYSKRSIVRNFYSLQFSLQFPHGNDICYLAHCFPYTYSDLQQYIRKLESDVDIRKIFRRKLLCRSIAGNRCEVLTITDPREVTGEEAEAQQKKQCVVLSARVHPGETNSSWMMHGCIDFLLSSHEEAKKLRQQFVFKIVPMINPDGVIIGNYRTGMAGNDLNRKWKNPCPTLQPTIHHMKEMMARMRDERGIALFVDLHGHSVKKNVFIYGCDSKYW
;
A
#
# COMPACT_ATOMS: atom_id res chain seq x y z
N MET A 1 15.81 5.13 36.87
CA MET A 1 15.17 4.14 35.97
C MET A 1 15.38 4.63 34.55
N ASP A 2 15.66 3.73 33.61
CA ASP A 2 15.88 4.10 32.22
C ASP A 2 14.58 4.62 31.59
N THR A 3 14.60 5.87 31.12
CA THR A 3 13.45 6.55 30.51
C THR A 3 13.55 6.64 28.98
N THR A 4 14.49 5.91 28.38
CA THR A 4 14.74 5.91 26.94
C THR A 4 13.60 5.21 26.20
N LEU A 5 13.08 5.83 25.14
CA LEU A 5 12.09 5.19 24.26
C LEU A 5 12.69 3.96 23.58
N ILE A 6 11.87 2.91 23.45
CA ILE A 6 12.25 1.65 22.80
C ILE A 6 11.61 1.60 21.42
N PHE A 7 12.39 1.41 20.35
CA PHE A 7 11.89 1.37 18.98
C PHE A 7 11.97 -0.05 18.41
N GLU A 8 10.92 -0.47 17.71
CA GLU A 8 10.88 -1.78 17.03
C GLU A 8 10.11 -1.66 15.71
N SER A 9 10.60 -2.35 14.66
CA SER A 9 9.94 -2.47 13.36
C SER A 9 10.00 -3.87 12.76
N LEU A 10 10.37 -4.89 13.54
CA LEU A 10 10.44 -6.29 13.15
C LEU A 10 9.04 -6.94 13.15
N PHE A 11 8.16 -6.39 12.32
CA PHE A 11 6.81 -6.89 12.05
C PHE A 11 6.42 -6.59 10.60
N GLU A 12 5.31 -7.16 10.15
CA GLU A 12 4.85 -7.01 8.78
C GLU A 12 4.69 -5.53 8.38
N SER A 13 5.24 -5.16 7.22
CA SER A 13 5.30 -3.79 6.72
C SER A 13 6.11 -2.80 7.57
N GLY A 14 6.77 -3.23 8.64
CA GLY A 14 7.60 -2.38 9.48
C GLY A 14 8.80 -1.81 8.71
N ASN A 15 9.10 -0.54 8.93
CA ASN A 15 10.28 0.13 8.41
C ASN A 15 10.78 1.22 9.38
N LEU A 16 11.86 0.87 10.07
CA LEU A 16 12.81 1.75 10.73
C LEU A 16 14.14 0.99 10.74
N TYR A 17 15.26 1.67 10.47
CA TYR A 17 16.59 1.05 10.53
C TYR A 17 17.24 1.30 11.88
N GLN A 18 17.31 2.57 12.29
CA GLN A 18 17.96 2.98 13.54
C GLN A 18 17.26 4.20 14.14
N ALA A 19 17.35 4.32 15.46
CA ALA A 19 16.94 5.49 16.23
C ALA A 19 18.08 5.92 17.15
N TYR A 20 18.47 7.19 17.08
CA TYR A 20 19.52 7.80 17.88
C TYR A 20 18.91 8.83 18.81
N GLN A 21 19.10 8.67 20.11
CA GLN A 21 18.75 9.70 21.08
C GLN A 21 19.82 10.80 21.04
N VAL A 22 19.47 11.97 20.53
CA VAL A 22 20.41 13.10 20.35
C VAL A 22 20.28 14.15 21.46
N ALA A 23 19.16 14.13 22.19
CA ALA A 23 18.96 14.85 23.44
C ALA A 23 17.90 14.10 24.28
N GLU A 24 17.63 14.57 25.51
CA GLU A 24 16.76 13.87 26.48
C GLU A 24 15.42 13.39 25.87
N PHE A 25 14.76 14.24 25.06
CA PHE A 25 13.49 13.92 24.40
C PHE A 25 13.54 14.04 22.88
N GLU A 26 14.74 13.97 22.29
CA GLU A 26 14.93 14.17 20.85
C GLU A 26 15.59 12.95 20.20
N TYR A 27 14.99 12.50 19.10
CA TYR A 27 15.41 11.31 18.38
C TYR A 27 15.60 11.57 16.89
N GLU A 28 16.77 11.23 16.37
CA GLU A 28 17.00 11.11 14.93
C GLU A 28 16.72 9.67 14.48
N LEU A 29 15.95 9.54 13.40
CA LEU A 29 15.46 8.27 12.89
C LEU A 29 15.99 8.07 11.47
N VAL A 30 16.52 6.87 11.21
CA VAL A 30 17.00 6.46 9.89
C VAL A 30 16.08 5.35 9.39
N LEU A 31 15.52 5.51 8.20
CA LEU A 31 14.70 4.48 7.55
C LEU A 31 15.56 3.48 6.80
N LYS A 32 15.05 2.25 6.66
CA LYS A 32 15.67 1.23 5.82
C LYS A 32 15.36 1.54 4.36
N ASN A 33 16.39 1.47 3.50
CA ASN A 33 16.21 1.51 2.06
C ASN A 33 15.30 0.36 1.61
N ASP A 34 14.64 0.54 0.46
CA ASP A 34 13.94 -0.58 -0.16
C ASP A 34 14.93 -1.72 -0.40
N PHE A 35 14.50 -2.93 -0.09
CA PHE A 35 15.32 -4.14 -0.20
C PHE A 35 15.94 -4.30 -1.59
N ASN A 36 17.22 -4.69 -1.64
CA ASN A 36 18.04 -4.77 -2.86
C ASN A 36 18.14 -3.44 -3.64
N THR A 37 18.04 -2.30 -2.95
CA THR A 37 18.29 -0.99 -3.53
C THR A 37 19.18 -0.13 -2.63
N ASN A 38 19.74 0.93 -3.21
CA ASN A 38 20.45 1.98 -2.48
C ASN A 38 19.54 3.21 -2.30
N GLY A 39 18.24 3.05 -2.07
CA GLY A 39 17.37 4.19 -1.82
C GLY A 39 15.89 3.89 -1.58
N HIS A 40 15.04 4.83 -2.00
CA HIS A 40 13.57 4.76 -1.92
C HIS A 40 12.95 4.88 -0.52
N THR A 41 13.64 5.51 0.43
CA THR A 41 13.09 5.81 1.76
C THR A 41 12.01 6.89 1.72
N GLN A 42 10.79 6.50 2.11
CA GLN A 42 9.63 7.38 2.26
C GLN A 42 8.57 6.79 3.21
N TRP A 43 8.38 5.47 3.13
CA TRP A 43 7.54 4.70 4.05
C TRP A 43 8.24 4.53 5.39
N TYR A 44 7.53 4.82 6.48
CA TYR A 44 7.93 4.49 7.83
C TYR A 44 6.75 3.84 8.53
N PHE A 45 7.04 2.81 9.32
CA PHE A 45 6.08 2.15 10.18
C PHE A 45 6.84 1.44 11.29
N PHE A 46 6.74 1.93 12.52
CA PHE A 46 7.47 1.39 13.66
C PHE A 46 6.67 1.58 14.94
N SER A 47 7.00 0.80 15.95
CA SER A 47 6.47 0.91 17.30
C SER A 47 7.45 1.64 18.22
N VAL A 48 6.89 2.28 19.24
CA VAL A 48 7.58 3.02 20.29
C VAL A 48 7.02 2.55 21.63
N GLY A 49 7.87 1.95 22.46
CA GLY A 49 7.61 1.53 23.82
C GLY A 49 8.32 2.42 24.85
N ASN A 50 8.13 2.10 26.13
CA ASN A 50 8.63 2.91 27.27
C ASN A 50 8.17 4.38 27.20
N THR A 51 6.97 4.60 26.66
CA THR A 51 6.41 5.94 26.47
C THR A 51 6.11 6.61 27.81
N ARG A 52 6.16 7.95 27.83
CA ARG A 52 5.77 8.76 28.99
C ARG A 52 4.69 9.74 28.59
N LYS A 53 3.68 9.87 29.44
CA LYS A 53 2.64 10.90 29.30
C LYS A 53 3.21 12.27 29.67
N ASP A 54 2.63 13.32 29.11
CA ASP A 54 2.91 14.72 29.45
C ASP A 54 4.36 15.15 29.14
N VAL A 55 5.05 14.39 28.27
CA VAL A 55 6.38 14.68 27.72
C VAL A 55 6.24 14.93 26.22
N THR A 56 6.86 16.01 25.74
CA THR A 56 6.95 16.28 24.30
C THR A 56 8.24 15.69 23.75
N TYR A 57 8.10 14.74 22.83
CA TYR A 57 9.20 14.15 22.09
C TYR A 57 9.32 14.79 20.71
N LYS A 58 10.54 15.03 20.25
CA LYS A 58 10.85 15.49 18.90
C LYS A 58 11.48 14.36 18.10
N PHE A 59 10.90 14.03 16.95
CA PHE A 59 11.42 13.02 16.03
C PHE A 59 11.86 13.69 14.72
N THR A 60 13.05 13.32 14.23
CA THR A 60 13.57 13.77 12.94
C THR A 60 13.95 12.56 12.09
N ILE A 61 13.15 12.25 11.06
CA ILE A 61 13.53 11.25 10.06
C ILE A 61 14.47 11.90 9.06
N VAL A 62 15.72 11.46 8.96
CA VAL A 62 16.80 12.22 8.29
C VAL A 62 17.09 11.82 6.84
N ASN A 63 16.64 10.67 6.37
CA ASN A 63 17.10 10.10 5.11
C ASN A 63 16.02 9.99 4.02
N LEU A 64 15.09 10.94 3.88
CA LEU A 64 14.01 10.86 2.88
C LEU A 64 14.46 11.33 1.48
N TYR A 65 14.10 10.60 0.42
CA TYR A 65 14.52 10.94 -0.97
C TYR A 65 13.71 12.07 -1.61
N LYS A 66 12.45 12.25 -1.21
CA LYS A 66 11.53 13.10 -1.97
C LYS A 66 11.80 14.57 -1.68
N ARG A 67 11.97 15.38 -2.72
CA ARG A 67 12.16 16.82 -2.56
C ARG A 67 10.96 17.54 -1.96
N THR A 68 9.76 17.03 -2.23
CA THR A 68 8.51 17.62 -1.77
C THR A 68 7.66 16.57 -1.09
N SER A 69 6.88 17.01 -0.09
CA SER A 69 6.03 16.12 0.68
C SER A 69 4.77 16.85 1.13
N MET A 70 3.70 16.09 1.34
CA MET A 70 2.46 16.63 1.91
C MET A 70 2.62 17.11 3.36
N TYR A 71 3.69 16.71 4.06
CA TYR A 71 4.02 17.25 5.40
C TYR A 71 4.24 18.76 5.38
N SER A 72 4.84 19.32 4.31
CA SER A 72 4.94 20.78 4.16
C SER A 72 3.61 21.46 3.81
N LYS A 73 2.54 20.69 3.66
CA LYS A 73 1.18 21.15 3.35
C LYS A 73 0.16 20.74 4.42
N GLY A 74 0.63 20.41 5.63
CA GLY A 74 -0.21 20.10 6.79
C GLY A 74 -0.56 18.63 7.00
N LEU A 75 0.04 17.69 6.25
CA LEU A 75 -0.07 16.26 6.59
C LEU A 75 0.56 16.01 7.96
N LYS A 76 -0.06 15.13 8.73
CA LYS A 76 0.40 14.70 10.06
C LYS A 76 0.75 13.21 10.06
N PRO A 77 1.74 12.76 10.85
CA PRO A 77 1.95 11.34 11.12
C PRO A 77 0.68 10.66 11.63
N LEU A 78 0.59 9.34 11.46
CA LEU A 78 -0.43 8.55 12.13
C LEU A 78 0.11 7.97 13.42
N LEU A 79 -0.73 7.96 14.44
CA LEU A 79 -0.50 7.33 15.73
C LEU A 79 -1.57 6.27 15.99
N HIS A 80 -1.14 5.14 16.54
CA HIS A 80 -2.02 4.14 17.16
C HIS A 80 -1.48 3.80 18.54
N SER A 81 -2.28 4.00 19.58
CA SER A 81 -1.94 3.63 20.96
C SER A 81 -2.67 2.34 21.31
N GLU A 82 -1.96 1.32 21.79
CA GLU A 82 -2.62 0.09 22.24
C GLU A 82 -3.58 0.33 23.41
N LYS A 83 -3.20 1.20 24.35
CA LYS A 83 -4.07 1.55 25.48
C LYS A 83 -5.32 2.31 25.05
N GLU A 84 -5.22 3.30 24.16
CA GLU A 84 -6.42 3.98 23.65
C GLU A 84 -7.30 3.05 22.82
N ALA A 85 -6.72 2.12 22.05
CA ALA A 85 -7.47 1.12 21.31
C ALA A 85 -8.27 0.21 22.26
N LYS A 86 -7.63 -0.31 23.32
CA LYS A 86 -8.25 -1.20 24.31
C LYS A 86 -9.30 -0.50 25.18
N THR A 87 -9.03 0.72 25.62
CA THR A 87 -9.87 1.42 26.62
C THR A 87 -10.93 2.33 26.02
N ARG A 88 -10.71 2.86 24.81
CA ARG A 88 -11.58 3.84 24.15
C ARG A 88 -12.03 3.43 22.76
N GLY A 89 -11.59 2.28 22.25
CA GLY A 89 -11.87 1.84 20.89
C GLY A 89 -11.25 2.74 19.81
N ARG A 90 -10.26 3.57 20.16
CA ARG A 90 -9.69 4.55 19.24
C ARG A 90 -8.55 3.92 18.44
N GLY A 91 -8.77 3.78 17.13
CA GLY A 91 -7.76 3.28 16.20
C GLY A 91 -6.74 4.34 15.75
N TRP A 92 -6.17 4.10 14.57
CA TRP A 92 -5.25 5.02 13.90
C TRP A 92 -5.85 6.42 13.75
N HIS A 93 -5.09 7.45 14.13
CA HIS A 93 -5.50 8.84 13.95
C HIS A 93 -4.29 9.74 13.66
N ARG A 94 -4.55 10.90 13.05
CA ARG A 94 -3.50 11.87 12.73
C ARG A 94 -3.06 12.59 14.00
N ALA A 95 -1.76 12.62 14.26
CA ALA A 95 -1.17 13.16 15.49
C ALA A 95 0.10 13.97 15.21
N GLY A 96 0.60 14.65 16.23
CA GLY A 96 1.79 15.48 16.15
C GLY A 96 1.54 16.94 15.76
N PHE A 97 2.56 17.74 16.01
CA PHE A 97 2.61 19.20 15.83
C PHE A 97 4.06 19.64 15.51
N ASP A 98 4.26 20.93 15.26
CA ASP A 98 5.57 21.52 14.86
C ASP A 98 6.26 20.77 13.72
N ILE A 99 5.47 20.45 12.69
CA ILE A 99 5.89 19.59 11.59
C ILE A 99 6.65 20.42 10.55
N SER A 100 7.86 19.97 10.18
CA SER A 100 8.63 20.57 9.09
C SER A 100 9.17 19.50 8.13
N TYR A 101 9.33 19.90 6.87
CA TYR A 101 9.94 19.07 5.84
C TYR A 101 10.94 19.90 5.04
N HIS A 102 12.22 19.57 5.14
CA HIS A 102 13.29 20.42 4.60
C HIS A 102 14.46 19.58 4.07
N ARG A 103 15.27 20.16 3.19
CA ARG A 103 16.52 19.53 2.71
C ARG A 103 17.56 19.58 3.84
N ASN A 104 18.35 18.53 3.99
CA ASN A 104 19.44 18.46 4.99
C ASN A 104 20.81 18.25 4.32
N ASP A 105 21.86 18.17 5.13
CA ASP A 105 23.24 18.04 4.64
C ASP A 105 23.70 16.59 4.44
N TYR A 106 22.88 15.60 4.82
CA TYR A 106 23.16 14.20 4.56
C TYR A 106 23.09 13.92 3.06
N GLN A 107 24.11 13.25 2.51
CA GLN A 107 24.24 13.04 1.07
C GLN A 107 24.08 11.57 0.68
N TYR A 108 23.61 11.35 -0.55
CA TYR A 108 23.64 10.06 -1.24
C TYR A 108 24.10 10.23 -2.69
N SER A 109 24.72 9.19 -3.23
CA SER A 109 25.06 9.12 -4.65
C SER A 109 23.99 8.36 -5.42
N LYS A 110 23.49 8.95 -6.50
CA LYS A 110 22.58 8.28 -7.44
C LYS A 110 23.06 8.53 -8.86
N ARG A 111 23.51 7.46 -9.52
CA ARG A 111 24.08 7.52 -10.89
C ARG A 111 25.24 8.53 -10.97
N SER A 112 26.14 8.48 -9.99
CA SER A 112 27.29 9.38 -9.86
C SER A 112 26.94 10.85 -9.59
N ILE A 113 25.66 11.18 -9.37
CA ILE A 113 25.24 12.52 -8.95
C ILE A 113 25.03 12.51 -7.44
N VAL A 114 25.78 13.36 -6.73
CA VAL A 114 25.59 13.60 -5.30
C VAL A 114 24.33 14.44 -5.10
N ARG A 115 23.47 13.99 -4.18
CA ARG A 115 22.24 14.67 -3.80
C ARG A 115 22.07 14.65 -2.29
N ASN A 116 21.33 15.62 -1.78
CA ASN A 116 20.95 15.67 -0.38
C ASN A 116 19.66 14.90 -0.10
N PHE A 117 19.59 14.32 1.08
CA PHE A 117 18.35 13.84 1.67
C PHE A 117 17.48 15.01 2.17
N TYR A 118 16.28 14.65 2.60
CA TYR A 118 15.31 15.52 3.23
C TYR A 118 14.96 14.97 4.60
N SER A 119 14.71 15.89 5.53
CA SER A 119 14.27 15.58 6.88
C SER A 119 12.77 15.83 7.02
N LEU A 120 12.08 14.90 7.71
CA LEU A 120 10.77 15.14 8.30
C LEU A 120 10.94 15.27 9.81
N GLN A 121 10.66 16.45 10.35
CA GLN A 121 10.63 16.68 11.80
C GLN A 121 9.19 16.82 12.28
N PHE A 122 8.87 16.28 13.45
CA PHE A 122 7.62 16.52 14.14
C PHE A 122 7.76 16.30 15.65
N SER A 123 6.94 17.02 16.41
CA SER A 123 6.78 16.86 17.85
C SER A 123 5.54 16.01 18.16
N LEU A 124 5.59 15.23 19.23
CA LEU A 124 4.51 14.33 19.65
C LEU A 124 4.47 14.19 21.18
N GLN A 125 3.26 14.10 21.73
CA GLN A 125 3.03 13.66 23.10
C GLN A 125 2.28 12.32 23.07
N PHE A 126 2.75 11.34 23.83
CA PHE A 126 2.06 10.06 23.95
C PHE A 126 0.89 10.17 24.94
N PRO A 127 -0.27 9.53 24.65
CA PRO A 127 -1.46 9.67 25.47
C PRO A 127 -1.34 9.01 26.85
N HIS A 128 -0.44 8.04 26.98
CA HIS A 128 -0.25 7.23 28.17
C HIS A 128 1.23 6.95 28.42
N GLY A 129 1.60 6.77 29.68
CA GLY A 129 2.89 6.19 30.06
C GLY A 129 2.87 4.66 29.97
N ASN A 130 4.02 4.03 29.75
CA ASN A 130 4.19 2.58 29.63
C ASN A 130 3.22 1.96 28.60
N ASP A 131 3.05 2.62 27.46
CA ASP A 131 2.24 2.17 26.33
C ASP A 131 3.12 1.75 25.16
N ILE A 132 2.57 0.92 24.28
CA ILE A 132 3.13 0.63 22.96
C ILE A 132 2.32 1.45 21.96
N CYS A 133 3.02 2.38 21.30
CA CYS A 133 2.44 3.25 20.29
C CYS A 133 3.07 2.97 18.93
N TYR A 134 2.29 2.98 17.86
CA TYR A 134 2.77 2.82 16.50
C TYR A 134 2.70 4.14 15.75
N LEU A 135 3.76 4.44 15.00
CA LEU A 135 3.84 5.59 14.10
C LEU A 135 3.94 5.13 12.66
N ALA A 136 3.13 5.71 11.77
CA ALA A 136 3.10 5.33 10.35
C ALA A 136 2.92 6.52 9.40
N HIS A 137 3.47 6.40 8.19
CA HIS A 137 3.35 7.39 7.13
C HIS A 137 1.91 7.57 6.63
N CYS A 138 1.22 6.45 6.43
CA CYS A 138 -0.17 6.37 5.97
C CYS A 138 -0.84 5.18 6.67
N PHE A 139 -2.18 5.09 6.62
CA PHE A 139 -2.94 4.04 7.30
C PHE A 139 -2.41 2.70 6.81
N PRO A 140 -1.80 1.88 7.68
CA PRO A 140 -1.24 0.60 7.25
C PRO A 140 -2.33 -0.29 6.67
N TYR A 141 -1.92 -1.13 5.73
CA TYR A 141 -2.72 -2.21 5.17
C TYR A 141 -1.73 -3.28 4.75
N THR A 142 -1.62 -4.33 5.56
CA THR A 142 -0.62 -5.38 5.40
C THR A 142 -1.07 -6.44 4.41
N TYR A 143 -0.19 -7.37 4.06
CA TYR A 143 -0.59 -8.52 3.25
C TYR A 143 -1.47 -9.47 4.08
N SER A 144 -1.22 -9.64 5.39
CA SER A 144 -2.11 -10.38 6.28
C SER A 144 -3.52 -9.80 6.35
N ASP A 145 -3.66 -8.46 6.39
CA ASP A 145 -4.96 -7.78 6.33
C ASP A 145 -5.72 -8.17 5.06
N LEU A 146 -5.05 -8.12 3.90
CA LEU A 146 -5.63 -8.54 2.62
C LEU A 146 -6.10 -10.00 2.66
N GLN A 147 -5.23 -10.88 3.17
CA GLN A 147 -5.50 -12.31 3.21
C GLN A 147 -6.67 -12.63 4.16
N GLN A 148 -6.77 -11.94 5.30
CA GLN A 148 -7.91 -12.07 6.21
C GLN A 148 -9.19 -11.55 5.57
N TYR A 149 -9.14 -10.39 4.92
CA TYR A 149 -10.27 -9.82 4.19
C TYR A 149 -10.81 -10.79 3.13
N ILE A 150 -9.95 -11.30 2.24
CA ILE A 150 -10.35 -12.26 1.20
C ILE A 150 -10.91 -13.55 1.80
N ARG A 151 -10.30 -14.09 2.87
CA ARG A 151 -10.84 -15.28 3.56
C ARG A 151 -12.25 -15.04 4.11
N LYS A 152 -12.53 -13.86 4.64
CA LYS A 152 -13.87 -13.48 5.10
C LYS A 152 -14.86 -13.49 3.94
N LEU A 153 -14.50 -12.91 2.80
CA LEU A 153 -15.35 -12.94 1.59
C LEU A 153 -15.62 -14.38 1.12
N GLU A 154 -14.60 -15.25 1.16
CA GLU A 154 -14.73 -16.67 0.80
C GLU A 154 -15.61 -17.48 1.76
N SER A 155 -15.77 -17.05 3.01
CA SER A 155 -16.61 -17.74 3.99
C SER A 155 -18.10 -17.43 3.83
N ASP A 156 -18.44 -16.35 3.14
CA ASP A 156 -19.82 -15.91 2.94
C ASP A 156 -20.46 -16.64 1.74
N VAL A 157 -21.55 -17.37 2.01
CA VAL A 157 -22.22 -18.25 1.05
C VAL A 157 -22.82 -17.46 -0.13
N ASP A 158 -23.31 -16.25 0.11
CA ASP A 158 -23.92 -15.42 -0.94
C ASP A 158 -22.85 -14.76 -1.79
N ILE A 159 -21.79 -14.24 -1.18
CA ILE A 159 -20.64 -13.69 -1.90
C ILE A 159 -20.02 -14.77 -2.81
N ARG A 160 -19.87 -16.01 -2.33
CA ARG A 160 -19.37 -17.13 -3.12
C ARG A 160 -20.21 -17.43 -4.37
N LYS A 161 -21.43 -16.93 -4.54
CA LYS A 161 -22.16 -17.12 -5.81
C LYS A 161 -21.50 -16.29 -6.92
N ILE A 162 -21.07 -15.07 -6.59
CA ILE A 162 -20.56 -14.08 -7.55
C ILE A 162 -19.04 -13.87 -7.51
N PHE A 163 -18.36 -14.47 -6.54
CA PHE A 163 -16.93 -14.28 -6.26
C PHE A 163 -16.12 -15.57 -6.45
N ARG A 164 -14.94 -15.43 -7.08
CA ARG A 164 -13.94 -16.50 -7.21
C ARG A 164 -12.54 -15.96 -6.95
N ARG A 165 -11.79 -16.58 -6.05
CA ARG A 165 -10.36 -16.35 -5.81
C ARG A 165 -9.54 -17.37 -6.60
N LYS A 166 -8.49 -16.92 -7.29
CA LYS A 166 -7.49 -17.81 -7.92
C LYS A 166 -6.08 -17.29 -7.65
N LEU A 167 -5.12 -18.21 -7.61
CA LEU A 167 -3.71 -17.84 -7.64
C LEU A 167 -3.37 -17.33 -9.03
N LEU A 168 -2.88 -16.09 -9.14
CA LEU A 168 -2.33 -15.56 -10.38
C LEU A 168 -0.92 -16.12 -10.60
N CYS A 169 -0.08 -15.96 -9.59
CA CYS A 169 1.27 -16.51 -9.53
C CYS A 169 1.80 -16.46 -8.10
N ARG A 170 3.02 -16.96 -7.90
CA ARG A 170 3.80 -16.67 -6.69
C ARG A 170 4.76 -15.51 -6.97
N SER A 171 5.00 -14.69 -5.95
CA SER A 171 6.03 -13.67 -5.97
C SER A 171 7.43 -14.29 -5.80
N ILE A 172 8.49 -13.47 -5.73
CA ILE A 172 9.87 -13.96 -5.60
C ILE A 172 10.05 -14.71 -4.27
N ALA A 173 9.49 -14.18 -3.17
CA ALA A 173 9.51 -14.88 -1.87
C ALA A 173 8.43 -15.95 -1.73
N GLY A 174 7.75 -16.34 -2.82
CA GLY A 174 6.76 -17.41 -2.79
C GLY A 174 5.38 -17.01 -2.24
N ASN A 175 5.17 -15.73 -1.90
CA ASN A 175 3.88 -15.20 -1.48
C ASN A 175 2.86 -15.28 -2.62
N ARG A 176 1.58 -15.42 -2.27
CA ARG A 176 0.52 -15.54 -3.27
C ARG A 176 0.21 -14.16 -3.84
N CYS A 177 0.34 -14.01 -5.15
CA CYS A 177 -0.29 -12.91 -5.87
C CYS A 177 -1.59 -13.46 -6.45
N GLU A 178 -2.71 -12.84 -6.12
CA GLU A 178 -4.03 -13.43 -6.33
C GLU A 178 -4.89 -12.57 -7.23
N VAL A 179 -5.71 -13.24 -8.03
CA VAL A 179 -6.74 -12.59 -8.83
C VAL A 179 -8.11 -12.97 -8.29
N LEU A 180 -8.92 -11.95 -8.04
CA LEU A 180 -10.33 -12.07 -7.67
C LEU A 180 -11.15 -11.87 -8.94
N THR A 181 -12.12 -12.75 -9.16
CA THR A 181 -13.12 -12.60 -10.21
C THR A 181 -14.46 -12.30 -9.57
N ILE A 182 -15.07 -11.17 -9.94
CA ILE A 182 -16.42 -10.80 -9.51
C ILE A 182 -17.28 -10.63 -10.75
N THR A 183 -18.36 -11.39 -10.84
CA THR A 183 -19.35 -11.28 -11.91
C THR A 183 -20.62 -11.99 -11.49
N ASP A 184 -21.74 -11.65 -12.10
CA ASP A 184 -22.96 -12.42 -11.94
C ASP A 184 -22.83 -13.72 -12.74
N PRO A 185 -22.86 -14.91 -12.11
CA PRO A 185 -22.61 -16.18 -12.77
C PRO A 185 -23.79 -16.70 -13.58
N ARG A 186 -24.98 -16.07 -13.52
CA ARG A 186 -26.27 -16.55 -14.06
C ARG A 186 -26.12 -17.72 -15.02
N GLU A 187 -26.57 -18.90 -14.61
CA GLU A 187 -26.78 -20.02 -15.52
C GLU A 187 -27.98 -19.66 -16.38
N VAL A 188 -27.69 -19.19 -17.58
CA VAL A 188 -28.69 -18.78 -18.55
C VAL A 188 -28.60 -19.68 -19.77
N THR A 189 -29.76 -19.97 -20.36
CA THR A 189 -29.93 -20.78 -21.57
C THR A 189 -30.31 -19.89 -22.75
N GLY A 190 -29.96 -20.28 -23.98
CA GLY A 190 -30.31 -19.49 -25.17
C GLY A 190 -29.50 -18.20 -25.30
N GLU A 191 -30.13 -17.12 -25.78
CA GLU A 191 -29.47 -15.83 -26.09
C GLU A 191 -28.74 -15.20 -24.89
N GLU A 192 -29.25 -15.42 -23.68
CA GLU A 192 -28.64 -14.91 -22.44
C GLU A 192 -27.32 -15.62 -22.10
N ALA A 193 -27.16 -16.91 -22.48
CA ALA A 193 -25.89 -17.64 -22.36
C ALA A 193 -24.81 -17.05 -23.25
N GLU A 194 -25.20 -16.64 -24.46
CA GLU A 194 -24.34 -15.99 -25.44
C GLU A 194 -23.93 -14.59 -24.95
N ALA A 195 -24.88 -13.83 -24.37
CA ALA A 195 -24.60 -12.54 -23.73
C ALA A 195 -23.63 -12.68 -22.54
N GLN A 196 -23.75 -13.74 -21.74
CA GLN A 196 -22.83 -14.07 -20.65
C GLN A 196 -21.41 -14.41 -21.15
N GLN A 197 -21.28 -15.06 -22.31
CA GLN A 197 -19.98 -15.28 -22.97
C GLN A 197 -19.38 -13.97 -23.51
N LYS A 198 -20.21 -13.03 -23.97
CA LYS A 198 -19.78 -11.75 -24.56
C LYS A 198 -19.44 -10.66 -23.53
N LYS A 199 -19.60 -10.89 -22.22
CA LYS A 199 -19.23 -9.90 -21.19
C LYS A 199 -17.77 -9.46 -21.33
N GLN A 200 -17.56 -8.16 -21.51
CA GLN A 200 -16.23 -7.59 -21.52
C GLN A 200 -15.60 -7.64 -20.12
N CYS A 201 -14.27 -7.62 -20.10
CA CYS A 201 -13.49 -7.63 -18.87
C CYS A 201 -13.21 -6.20 -18.38
N VAL A 202 -13.33 -5.98 -17.07
CA VAL A 202 -12.79 -4.81 -16.37
C VAL A 202 -11.67 -5.28 -15.46
N VAL A 203 -10.46 -4.75 -15.66
CA VAL A 203 -9.28 -5.14 -14.90
C VAL A 203 -8.93 -4.05 -13.89
N LEU A 204 -8.82 -4.40 -12.61
CA LEU A 204 -8.42 -3.49 -11.54
C LEU A 204 -7.16 -4.01 -10.85
N SER A 205 -6.18 -3.15 -10.60
CA SER A 205 -4.99 -3.48 -9.80
C SER A 205 -4.68 -2.42 -8.75
N ALA A 206 -3.97 -2.81 -7.70
CA ALA A 206 -3.46 -1.91 -6.68
C ALA A 206 -2.12 -2.40 -6.10
N ARG A 207 -1.46 -1.51 -5.34
CA ARG A 207 -0.21 -1.79 -4.60
C ARG A 207 0.90 -2.39 -5.45
N VAL A 208 1.11 -1.87 -6.65
CA VAL A 208 2.36 -2.13 -7.38
C VAL A 208 3.55 -1.47 -6.67
N HIS A 209 3.35 -0.28 -6.08
CA HIS A 209 4.26 0.32 -5.11
C HIS A 209 3.81 -0.03 -3.68
N PRO A 210 4.66 -0.70 -2.88
CA PRO A 210 4.25 -1.21 -1.58
C PRO A 210 3.81 -0.17 -0.56
N GLY A 211 4.48 0.98 -0.51
CA GLY A 211 4.23 2.02 0.49
C GLY A 211 3.00 2.90 0.21
N GLU A 212 2.30 2.65 -0.90
CA GLU A 212 1.09 3.39 -1.30
C GLU A 212 -0.17 2.72 -0.73
N THR A 213 -0.24 2.59 0.60
CA THR A 213 -1.28 1.81 1.30
C THR A 213 -2.71 2.31 1.06
N ASN A 214 -2.89 3.59 0.75
CA ASN A 214 -4.19 4.17 0.38
C ASN A 214 -4.82 3.45 -0.83
N SER A 215 -4.02 2.91 -1.75
CA SER A 215 -4.53 2.15 -2.90
C SER A 215 -5.21 0.84 -2.46
N SER A 216 -4.75 0.19 -1.38
CA SER A 216 -5.44 -0.99 -0.81
C SER A 216 -6.77 -0.63 -0.20
N TRP A 217 -6.86 0.49 0.52
CA TRP A 217 -8.12 0.95 1.10
C TRP A 217 -9.14 1.33 0.02
N MET A 218 -8.69 1.96 -1.06
CA MET A 218 -9.54 2.20 -2.23
C MET A 218 -10.01 0.89 -2.87
N MET A 219 -9.08 -0.06 -3.08
CA MET A 219 -9.42 -1.37 -3.64
C MET A 219 -10.41 -2.15 -2.77
N HIS A 220 -10.26 -2.09 -1.45
CA HIS A 220 -11.19 -2.70 -0.49
C HIS A 220 -12.61 -2.14 -0.72
N GLY A 221 -12.77 -0.82 -0.77
CA GLY A 221 -14.07 -0.20 -1.05
C GLY A 221 -14.64 -0.56 -2.43
N CYS A 222 -13.79 -0.67 -3.46
CA CYS A 222 -14.22 -1.13 -4.79
C CYS A 222 -14.76 -2.57 -4.74
N ILE A 223 -14.07 -3.47 -4.06
CA ILE A 223 -14.50 -4.87 -3.92
C ILE A 223 -15.80 -4.95 -3.13
N ASP A 224 -15.90 -4.26 -2.00
CA ASP A 224 -17.13 -4.23 -1.18
C ASP A 224 -18.33 -3.72 -1.98
N PHE A 225 -18.16 -2.60 -2.71
CA PHE A 225 -19.21 -2.08 -3.57
C PHE A 225 -19.62 -3.10 -4.63
N LEU A 226 -18.66 -3.70 -5.33
CA LEU A 226 -18.91 -4.73 -6.35
C LEU A 226 -19.53 -6.01 -5.79
N LEU A 227 -19.42 -6.30 -4.50
CA LEU A 227 -20.06 -7.46 -3.86
C LEU A 227 -21.40 -7.11 -3.21
N SER A 228 -21.71 -5.82 -3.03
CA SER A 228 -22.91 -5.37 -2.35
C SER A 228 -24.21 -5.67 -3.12
N SER A 229 -25.33 -5.50 -2.41
CA SER A 229 -26.69 -5.56 -2.94
C SER A 229 -27.12 -4.28 -3.69
N HIS A 230 -26.24 -3.29 -3.82
CA HIS A 230 -26.53 -2.05 -4.56
C HIS A 230 -26.91 -2.34 -6.00
N GLU A 231 -27.93 -1.65 -6.52
CA GLU A 231 -28.51 -1.95 -7.82
C GLU A 231 -27.52 -1.75 -8.98
N GLU A 232 -26.73 -0.69 -8.90
CA GLU A 232 -25.63 -0.36 -9.82
C GLU A 232 -24.54 -1.44 -9.77
N ALA A 233 -24.21 -1.96 -8.59
CA ALA A 233 -23.25 -3.05 -8.47
C ALA A 233 -23.78 -4.33 -9.14
N LYS A 234 -25.07 -4.65 -8.98
CA LYS A 234 -25.71 -5.76 -9.71
C LYS A 234 -25.65 -5.56 -11.21
N LYS A 235 -26.05 -4.38 -11.72
CA LYS A 235 -26.00 -4.05 -13.16
C LYS A 235 -24.58 -4.18 -13.71
N LEU A 236 -23.57 -3.70 -12.98
CA LEU A 236 -22.17 -3.88 -13.36
C LEU A 236 -21.77 -5.35 -13.44
N ARG A 237 -22.13 -6.17 -12.44
CA ARG A 237 -21.85 -7.62 -12.44
C ARG A 237 -22.59 -8.38 -13.56
N GLN A 238 -23.75 -7.87 -13.99
CA GLN A 238 -24.51 -8.41 -15.11
C GLN A 238 -23.89 -8.08 -16.46
N GLN A 239 -23.12 -6.99 -16.58
CA GLN A 239 -22.51 -6.55 -17.84
C GLN A 239 -21.03 -6.92 -17.98
N PHE A 240 -20.30 -7.00 -16.88
CA PHE A 240 -18.85 -7.16 -16.89
C PHE A 240 -18.36 -8.35 -16.08
N VAL A 241 -17.18 -8.85 -16.48
CA VAL A 241 -16.34 -9.71 -15.64
C VAL A 241 -15.24 -8.86 -15.04
N PHE A 242 -15.24 -8.69 -13.71
CA PHE A 242 -14.18 -7.97 -13.03
C PHE A 242 -13.03 -8.92 -12.71
N LYS A 243 -11.81 -8.57 -13.15
CA LYS A 243 -10.56 -9.24 -12.76
C LYS A 243 -9.75 -8.29 -11.90
N ILE A 244 -9.62 -8.61 -10.63
CA ILE A 244 -9.05 -7.71 -9.62
C ILE A 244 -7.79 -8.34 -9.03
N VAL A 245 -6.67 -7.65 -9.14
CA VAL A 245 -5.42 -8.02 -8.46
C VAL A 245 -5.17 -7.00 -7.33
N PRO A 246 -5.65 -7.28 -6.11
CA PRO A 246 -5.71 -6.26 -5.04
C PRO A 246 -4.34 -5.87 -4.48
N MET A 247 -3.32 -6.70 -4.68
CA MET A 247 -1.95 -6.40 -4.27
C MET A 247 -0.95 -7.05 -5.23
N ILE A 248 -0.36 -6.23 -6.08
CA ILE A 248 0.62 -6.65 -7.09
C ILE A 248 1.99 -6.99 -6.48
N ASN A 249 2.36 -6.33 -5.39
CA ASN A 249 3.69 -6.42 -4.79
C ASN A 249 3.63 -6.91 -3.33
N PRO A 250 3.17 -8.15 -3.07
CA PRO A 250 3.05 -8.66 -1.70
C PRO A 250 4.41 -8.69 -0.97
N ASP A 251 5.48 -9.05 -1.66
CA ASP A 251 6.83 -9.12 -1.08
C ASP A 251 7.29 -7.77 -0.54
N GLY A 252 7.18 -6.72 -1.36
CA GLY A 252 7.57 -5.38 -0.95
C GLY A 252 6.68 -4.86 0.20
N VAL A 253 5.41 -5.26 0.26
CA VAL A 253 4.50 -4.89 1.35
C VAL A 253 4.93 -5.55 2.65
N ILE A 254 5.22 -6.85 2.63
CA ILE A 254 5.61 -7.61 3.82
C ILE A 254 6.89 -7.05 4.44
N ILE A 255 7.89 -6.71 3.63
CA ILE A 255 9.20 -6.24 4.11
C ILE A 255 9.29 -4.73 4.35
N GLY A 256 8.20 -3.99 4.20
CA GLY A 256 8.16 -2.55 4.48
C GLY A 256 8.88 -1.68 3.44
N ASN A 257 8.92 -2.09 2.17
CA ASN A 257 9.40 -1.22 1.09
C ASN A 257 8.41 -0.08 0.83
N TYR A 258 8.89 0.96 0.15
CA TYR A 258 8.07 2.04 -0.38
C TYR A 258 7.71 1.85 -1.86
N ARG A 259 8.69 1.53 -2.71
CA ARG A 259 8.59 1.66 -4.17
C ARG A 259 8.81 0.34 -4.92
N THR A 260 9.79 -0.45 -4.54
CA THR A 260 10.26 -1.57 -5.36
C THR A 260 9.78 -2.93 -4.86
N GLY A 261 9.76 -3.92 -5.77
CA GLY A 261 9.64 -5.33 -5.40
C GLY A 261 10.95 -5.91 -4.85
N MET A 262 10.95 -7.20 -4.54
CA MET A 262 12.09 -7.89 -3.91
C MET A 262 13.38 -7.89 -4.75
N ALA A 263 13.29 -7.86 -6.08
CA ALA A 263 14.45 -7.71 -6.96
C ALA A 263 14.98 -6.26 -7.08
N GLY A 264 14.54 -5.34 -6.20
CA GLY A 264 14.97 -3.94 -6.22
C GLY A 264 14.49 -3.15 -7.44
N ASN A 265 13.47 -3.63 -8.15
CA ASN A 265 12.94 -2.99 -9.36
C ASN A 265 11.61 -2.30 -9.09
N ASP A 266 11.42 -1.10 -9.67
CA ASP A 266 10.10 -0.47 -9.78
C ASP A 266 9.26 -1.31 -10.76
N LEU A 267 8.31 -2.07 -10.20
CA LEU A 267 7.47 -2.99 -10.98
C LEU A 267 6.62 -2.26 -12.02
N ASN A 268 6.24 -0.99 -11.76
CA ASN A 268 5.49 -0.17 -12.70
C ASN A 268 6.38 0.40 -13.83
N ARG A 269 7.63 -0.03 -13.94
CA ARG A 269 8.54 0.23 -15.07
C ARG A 269 8.89 -1.03 -15.86
N LYS A 270 8.24 -2.16 -15.55
CA LYS A 270 8.58 -3.48 -16.12
C LYS A 270 7.51 -4.04 -17.05
N TRP A 271 6.41 -3.32 -17.30
CA TRP A 271 5.32 -3.75 -18.17
C TRP A 271 5.71 -4.06 -19.63
N LYS A 272 6.73 -3.39 -20.18
CA LYS A 272 7.16 -3.60 -21.58
C LYS A 272 7.64 -5.05 -21.79
N ASN A 273 8.65 -5.48 -21.03
CA ASN A 273 9.25 -6.81 -21.10
C ASN A 273 9.50 -7.37 -19.69
N PRO A 274 8.45 -7.84 -18.97
CA PRO A 274 8.62 -8.37 -17.62
C PRO A 274 9.25 -9.75 -17.66
N CYS A 275 10.29 -9.94 -16.83
CA CYS A 275 10.94 -11.24 -16.67
C CYS A 275 10.10 -12.12 -15.70
N PRO A 276 9.73 -13.36 -16.05
CA PRO A 276 8.90 -14.21 -15.19
C PRO A 276 9.56 -14.57 -13.86
N THR A 277 10.91 -14.58 -13.77
CA THR A 277 11.62 -14.88 -12.53
C THR A 277 11.82 -13.64 -11.65
N LEU A 278 12.11 -12.48 -12.24
CA LEU A 278 12.40 -11.24 -11.49
C LEU A 278 11.17 -10.33 -11.29
N GLN A 279 10.13 -10.49 -12.11
CA GLN A 279 8.86 -9.76 -12.02
C GLN A 279 7.67 -10.69 -12.31
N PRO A 280 7.53 -11.82 -11.59
CA PRO A 280 6.47 -12.79 -11.84
C PRO A 280 5.06 -12.16 -11.80
N THR A 281 4.81 -11.26 -10.86
CA THR A 281 3.47 -10.65 -10.70
C THR A 281 3.08 -9.77 -11.89
N ILE A 282 4.01 -9.01 -12.45
CA ILE A 282 3.78 -8.20 -13.66
C ILE A 282 3.68 -9.10 -14.90
N HIS A 283 4.55 -10.11 -15.01
CA HIS A 283 4.54 -11.05 -16.13
C HIS A 283 3.18 -11.76 -16.24
N HIS A 284 2.75 -12.44 -15.19
CA HIS A 284 1.50 -13.21 -15.21
C HIS A 284 0.25 -12.32 -15.23
N MET A 285 0.29 -11.11 -14.67
CA MET A 285 -0.80 -10.16 -14.87
C MET A 285 -0.92 -9.76 -16.33
N LYS A 286 0.19 -9.49 -17.02
CA LYS A 286 0.19 -9.16 -18.45
C LYS A 286 -0.32 -10.32 -19.29
N GLU A 287 0.06 -11.56 -19.00
CA GLU A 287 -0.49 -12.76 -19.66
C GLU A 287 -1.99 -12.94 -19.40
N MET A 288 -2.45 -12.72 -18.17
CA MET A 288 -3.87 -12.73 -17.84
C MET A 288 -4.62 -11.67 -18.66
N MET A 289 -4.12 -10.44 -18.73
CA MET A 289 -4.74 -9.37 -19.50
C MET A 289 -4.77 -9.68 -21.00
N ALA A 290 -3.69 -10.24 -21.56
CA ALA A 290 -3.67 -10.66 -22.96
C ALA A 290 -4.74 -11.72 -23.25
N ARG A 291 -4.83 -12.77 -22.41
CA ARG A 291 -5.89 -13.78 -22.54
C ARG A 291 -7.29 -13.18 -22.42
N MET A 292 -7.53 -12.30 -21.44
CA MET A 292 -8.86 -11.66 -21.29
C MET A 292 -9.20 -10.75 -22.47
N ARG A 293 -8.22 -10.04 -23.04
CA ARG A 293 -8.40 -9.24 -24.25
C ARG A 293 -8.83 -10.13 -25.42
N ASP A 294 -8.16 -11.25 -25.63
CA ASP A 294 -8.39 -12.13 -26.77
C ASP A 294 -9.69 -12.95 -26.59
N GLU A 295 -10.03 -13.37 -25.37
CA GLU A 295 -11.24 -14.14 -25.07
C GLU A 295 -12.53 -13.29 -25.10
N ARG A 296 -12.48 -12.04 -24.59
CA ARG A 296 -13.70 -11.23 -24.33
C ARG A 296 -13.54 -9.71 -24.55
N GLY A 297 -12.34 -9.24 -24.80
CA GLY A 297 -12.01 -7.81 -24.78
C GLY A 297 -11.89 -7.23 -23.36
N ILE A 298 -11.06 -6.20 -23.21
CA ILE A 298 -10.95 -5.41 -21.97
C ILE A 298 -11.59 -4.05 -22.24
N ALA A 299 -12.69 -3.76 -21.53
CA ALA A 299 -13.38 -2.47 -21.59
C ALA A 299 -12.64 -1.38 -20.82
N LEU A 300 -12.01 -1.75 -19.69
CA LEU A 300 -11.33 -0.82 -18.80
C LEU A 300 -10.19 -1.50 -18.05
N PHE A 301 -9.07 -0.81 -17.93
CA PHE A 301 -7.99 -1.14 -17.00
C PHE A 301 -7.71 0.04 -16.06
N VAL A 302 -7.72 -0.21 -14.75
CA VAL A 302 -7.41 0.79 -13.73
C VAL A 302 -6.32 0.27 -12.80
N ASP A 303 -5.24 1.03 -12.66
CA ASP A 303 -4.17 0.78 -11.71
C ASP A 303 -4.19 1.85 -10.61
N LEU A 304 -4.50 1.45 -9.36
CA LEU A 304 -4.69 2.35 -8.22
C LEU A 304 -3.35 2.61 -7.52
N HIS A 305 -3.02 3.90 -7.35
CA HIS A 305 -1.77 4.40 -6.75
C HIS A 305 -2.02 5.40 -5.63
N GLY A 306 -0.97 5.73 -4.89
CA GLY A 306 -0.91 6.85 -3.96
C GLY A 306 0.05 7.94 -4.44
N HIS A 307 -0.36 9.20 -4.34
CA HIS A 307 0.51 10.33 -4.70
C HIS A 307 0.95 11.10 -3.47
N SER A 308 2.26 11.25 -3.27
CA SER A 308 2.82 11.84 -2.05
C SER A 308 2.95 13.38 -2.05
N VAL A 309 2.33 14.09 -3.00
CA VAL A 309 2.60 15.54 -3.25
C VAL A 309 1.37 16.33 -3.71
N LYS A 310 0.50 15.70 -4.51
CA LYS A 310 -0.75 16.29 -4.99
C LYS A 310 -1.87 15.98 -3.99
N LYS A 311 -2.77 16.95 -3.81
CA LYS A 311 -4.03 16.79 -3.06
C LYS A 311 -5.10 16.20 -3.97
N ASN A 312 -6.16 15.65 -3.38
CA ASN A 312 -7.34 15.10 -4.05
C ASN A 312 -7.09 13.80 -4.85
N VAL A 313 -8.15 13.32 -5.50
CA VAL A 313 -8.16 12.15 -6.38
C VAL A 313 -8.13 12.62 -7.82
N PHE A 314 -7.30 11.98 -8.65
CA PHE A 314 -7.15 12.29 -10.07
C PHE A 314 -6.73 11.04 -10.84
N ILE A 315 -6.86 11.10 -12.16
CA ILE A 315 -6.58 9.99 -13.07
C ILE A 315 -5.53 10.45 -14.08
N TYR A 316 -4.56 9.58 -14.38
CA TYR A 316 -3.67 9.72 -15.54
C TYR A 316 -4.19 8.79 -16.64
N GLY A 317 -4.62 9.38 -17.76
CA GLY A 317 -5.07 8.62 -18.93
C GLY A 317 -3.95 8.38 -19.94
N CYS A 318 -4.27 7.60 -20.97
CA CYS A 318 -3.40 7.40 -22.13
C CYS A 318 -3.78 8.38 -23.23
N ASP A 319 -3.13 9.54 -23.29
CA ASP A 319 -3.30 10.49 -24.40
C ASP A 319 -2.21 10.24 -25.45
N SER A 320 -2.63 9.97 -26.70
CA SER A 320 -1.76 9.68 -27.83
C SER A 320 -0.77 10.80 -28.16
N LYS A 321 -1.01 12.04 -27.71
CA LYS A 321 -0.11 13.18 -27.92
C LYS A 321 1.18 13.13 -27.10
N TYR A 322 1.29 12.23 -26.12
CA TYR A 322 2.43 12.14 -25.21
C TYR A 322 3.19 10.80 -25.30
N TRP A 323 2.97 10.05 -26.39
CA TRP A 323 3.71 8.83 -26.74
C TRP A 323 4.68 9.09 -27.89
#